data_AF-A0A8J8C9F6-F1
#
_entry.id   AF-A0A8J8C9F6-F1
#
_cell.length_a   1.000
_cell.length_b   1.000
_cell.length_c   1.000
_cell.angle_alpha   90.00
_cell.angle_beta   90.00
_cell.angle_gamma   90.00
#
_symmetry.space_group_name_H-M   'P 1'
#
loop_
_entity.id
_entity.type
_entity.pdbx_description
1 polymer ?
#
loop_
_entity_poly.entity_id
_entity_poly.type
_entity_poly.pdbx_seq_one_letter_code
_entity_poly.pdbx_strand_id
1 'polypeptide(L)' 'MTAKNADGDQFVRENRDTLVRIIKHGDDEFVRALALRALIRYGDEPTLHDVQSEIERAKEEV' A
#
# COMPACT_ATOMS: atom_id res chain seq x y z
N MET A 1 -22.79 12.57 7.86
CA MET A 1 -22.26 11.24 8.23
C MET A 1 -21.13 10.87 7.30
N THR A 2 -19.89 11.20 7.67
CA THR A 2 -18.65 10.91 6.94
C THR A 2 -17.80 9.90 7.73
N ALA A 3 -18.44 8.82 8.21
CA ALA A 3 -17.76 7.80 9.02
C ALA A 3 -16.87 6.86 8.20
N LYS A 4 -17.11 6.72 6.88
CA LYS A 4 -16.46 5.71 6.04
C LYS A 4 -14.98 5.97 5.69
N ASN A 5 -14.49 7.20 5.90
CA ASN A 5 -13.12 7.59 5.57
C ASN A 5 -12.17 7.46 6.77
N ALA A 6 -12.66 7.74 7.99
CA ALA A 6 -11.85 7.69 9.21
C ALA A 6 -11.31 6.28 9.49
N ASP A 7 -12.11 5.24 9.22
CA ASP A 7 -11.69 3.84 9.43
C ASP A 7 -10.56 3.42 8.47
N GLY A 8 -10.57 3.91 7.24
CA GLY A 8 -9.59 3.57 6.21
C GLY A 8 -8.22 4.21 6.48
N ASP A 9 -8.23 5.51 6.76
CA ASP A 9 -7.01 6.26 7.09
C ASP A 9 -6.37 5.71 8.37
N GLN A 10 -7.18 5.44 9.40
CA GLN A 10 -6.69 4.85 10.65
C GLN A 10 -6.13 3.45 10.42
N PHE A 11 -6.84 2.60 9.67
CA PHE A 11 -6.40 1.25 9.36
C PHE A 11 -5.05 1.24 8.64
N VAL A 12 -4.89 2.07 7.60
CA VAL A 12 -3.62 2.13 6.85
C VAL A 12 -2.49 2.65 7.72
N ARG A 13 -2.72 3.65 8.56
CA ARG A 13 -1.71 4.14 9.51
C ARG A 13 -1.25 3.06 10.49
N GLU A 14 -2.19 2.33 11.08
CA GLU A 14 -1.89 1.28 12.07
C GLU A 14 -1.24 0.05 11.44
N ASN A 15 -1.52 -0.21 10.16
CA ASN A 15 -1.09 -1.43 9.47
C ASN A 15 -0.09 -1.18 8.33
N ARG A 16 0.52 0.01 8.27
CA ARG A 16 1.38 0.43 7.15
C ARG A 16 2.50 -0.59 6.86
N ASP A 17 3.25 -0.98 7.88
CA ASP A 17 4.36 -1.92 7.73
C ASP A 17 3.90 -3.30 7.27
N THR A 18 2.74 -3.75 7.73
CA THR A 18 2.12 -5.01 7.31
C THR A 18 1.70 -4.95 5.85
N LEU A 19 1.06 -3.85 5.42
CA LEU A 19 0.65 -3.65 4.03
C LEU A 19 1.85 -3.61 3.09
N VAL A 20 2.92 -2.91 3.48
CA VAL A 20 4.18 -2.88 2.73
C VAL A 20 4.82 -4.28 2.66
N ARG A 21 4.83 -5.03 3.77
CA ARG A 21 5.36 -6.40 3.80
C ARG A 21 4.56 -7.34 2.88
N ILE A 22 3.23 -7.21 2.86
CA ILE A 22 2.35 -7.96 1.96
C ILE A 22 2.72 -7.67 0.51
N ILE A 23 2.93 -6.41 0.14
CA ILE A 23 3.29 -6.04 -1.24
C ILE A 23 4.65 -6.64 -1.63
N LYS A 24 5.63 -6.62 -0.73
CA LYS A 24 7.01 -7.08 -1.01
C LYS A 24 7.17 -8.60 -1.03
N HIS A 25 6.41 -9.32 -0.20
CA HIS A 25 6.65 -10.74 0.07
C HIS A 25 5.41 -11.62 0.00
N GLY A 26 4.23 -11.05 -0.27
CA GLY A 26 3.00 -11.83 -0.40
C GLY A 26 3.02 -12.64 -1.69
N ASP A 27 2.63 -13.91 -1.62
CA ASP A 27 2.59 -14.78 -2.80
C ASP A 27 1.30 -14.60 -3.64
N ASP A 28 0.24 -14.10 -3.01
CA ASP A 28 -1.07 -13.88 -3.65
C ASP A 28 -1.16 -12.50 -4.31
N GLU A 29 -1.32 -12.48 -5.64
CA GLU A 29 -1.41 -11.27 -6.44
C GLU A 29 -2.60 -10.38 -6.08
N PHE A 30 -3.75 -10.98 -5.78
CA PHE A 30 -4.96 -10.24 -5.41
C PHE A 30 -4.77 -9.53 -4.07
N VAL A 31 -4.16 -10.21 -3.10
CA VAL A 31 -3.87 -9.64 -1.77
C VAL A 31 -2.85 -8.52 -1.87
N ARG A 32 -1.80 -8.67 -2.70
CA ARG A 32 -0.84 -7.59 -2.99
C ARG A 32 -1.52 -6.37 -3.60
N ALA A 33 -2.36 -6.58 -4.60
CA ALA A 33 -3.09 -5.51 -5.28
C ALA A 33 -4.06 -4.77 -4.33
N LEU A 34 -4.71 -5.51 -3.42
CA LEU A 34 -5.61 -4.92 -2.43
C LEU A 34 -4.85 -4.06 -1.41
N ALA A 35 -3.70 -4.55 -0.92
CA ALA A 35 -2.84 -3.81 0.00
C ALA A 35 -2.29 -2.53 -0.64
N LEU A 36 -1.85 -2.62 -1.90
CA LEU A 36 -1.41 -1.48 -2.69
C LEU A 36 -2.52 -0.44 -2.84
N ARG A 37 -3.73 -0.87 -3.19
CA ARG A 37 -4.88 0.03 -3.34
C ARG A 37 -5.26 0.71 -2.03
N ALA A 38 -5.14 0.02 -0.89
CA ALA A 38 -5.36 0.62 0.43
C ALA A 38 -4.35 1.73 0.70
N LEU A 39 -3.06 1.50 0.45
CA LEU A 39 -2.01 2.50 0.59
C LEU A 39 -2.21 3.70 -0.35
N ILE A 40 -2.67 3.48 -1.59
CA ILE A 40 -2.94 4.58 -2.53
C ILE A 40 -4.12 5.44 -2.07
N ARG A 41 -5.16 4.80 -1.54
CA ARG A 41 -6.42 5.49 -1.22
C ARG A 41 -6.37 6.21 0.13
N TYR A 42 -5.66 5.64 1.11
CA TYR A 42 -5.72 6.07 2.51
C TYR A 42 -4.32 6.27 3.13
N GLY A 43 -3.24 6.04 2.37
CA GLY A 43 -1.88 6.25 2.82
C GLY A 43 -1.37 7.66 2.50
N ASP A 44 -0.32 8.05 3.21
CA ASP A 44 0.30 9.37 3.03
C ASP A 44 1.17 9.42 1.77
N GLU A 45 1.34 10.62 1.20
CA GLU A 45 2.11 10.92 -0.01
C GLU A 45 3.54 10.34 -0.03
N PRO A 46 4.31 10.29 1.08
CA PRO A 46 5.61 9.61 1.12
C PRO A 46 5.51 8.10 0.81
N THR A 47 4.44 7.45 1.27
CA THR A 47 4.21 6.01 1.06
C THR A 47 3.97 5.69 -0.42
N LEU A 48 3.28 6.58 -1.13
CA LEU A 48 3.05 6.47 -2.56
C LEU A 48 4.36 6.58 -3.36
N HIS A 49 5.21 7.53 -2.99
CA HIS A 49 6.51 7.74 -3.64
C HIS A 49 7.44 6.53 -3.44
N ASP A 50 7.47 5.97 -2.22
CA ASP A 50 8.25 4.77 -1.92
C ASP A 50 7.79 3.58 -2.78
N VAL A 51 6.48 3.37 -2.88
CA VAL A 51 5.90 2.31 -3.71
C VAL A 51 6.21 2.51 -5.20
N GLN A 52 6.11 3.73 -5.73
CA GLN A 52 6.49 4.01 -7.11
C GLN A 52 7.97 3.73 -7.38
N SER A 53 8.84 4.14 -6.46
CA SER A 53 10.28 3.90 -6.57
C SER A 53 10.61 2.41 -6.62
N GLU A 54 9.93 1.59 -5.82
CA GLU A 54 10.10 0.14 -5.83
C GLU A 54 9.57 -0.50 -7.12
N ILE A 55 8.47 0.01 -7.69
CA ILE A 55 7.94 -0.46 -8.98
C ILE A 55 8.92 -0.17 -10.11
N GLU A 56 9.48 1.04 -10.16
CA GLU A 56 10.45 1.41 -11.19
C GLU A 56 11.74 0.58 -11.08
N ARG A 57 12.25 0.34 -9.86
CA ARG A 57 13.36 -0.61 -9.65
C ARG A 57 13.04 -2.01 -10.16
N ALA A 58 11.85 -2.54 -9.84
CA ALA A 58 11.46 -3.86 -10.27
C ALA A 58 11.32 -3.98 -11.80
N LYS A 59 11.01 -2.88 -12.51
CA LYS A 59 11.01 -2.85 -13.99
C LYS A 59 12.42 -2.81 -14.58
N GLU A 60 13.37 -2.16 -13.91
CA GLU A 60 14.77 -2.07 -14.37
C GLU A 60 15.53 -3.40 -14.22
N GLU A 61 15.09 -4.27 -13.30
CA GLU A 61 15.70 -5.59 -13.07
C GLU A 61 15.20 -6.71 -14.02
N VAL A 62 14.28 -6.40 -14.95
CA VAL A 62 13.67 -7.35 -15.91
C VAL A 62 14.22 -7.18 -17.32
#